data_AF-A0A2J7R7I5-F1
#
_entry.id   AF-A0A2J7R7I5-F1
#
_cell.length_a   1.000
_cell.length_b   1.000
_cell.length_c   1.000
_cell.angle_alpha   90.00
_cell.angle_beta   90.00
_cell.angle_gamma   90.00
#
_symmetry.space_group_name_H-M   'P 1'
#
loop_
_entity.id
_entity.type
_entity.pdbx_description
1 polymer ?
#
loop_
_entity_poly.entity_id
_entity_poly.type
_entity_poly.pdbx_seq_one_letter_code
_entity_poly.pdbx_strand_id
1 'polypeptide(L)'
;MHILHMDPSVAACFFCSTEDEFNLLCKLIEERLVHPERQPLFELCKERPRHWSPLEDGAEEALGATACMAFEDFERQFDDSDEGFELLG
;
A
#
# COMPACT_ATOMS: atom_id res chain seq x y z
N MET A 1 -14.05 -20.47 9.71
CA MET A 1 -12.75 -20.11 9.10
C MET A 1 -11.78 -19.76 10.20
N HIS A 2 -10.54 -20.23 10.12
CA HIS A 2 -9.49 -19.83 11.05
C HIS A 2 -8.85 -18.54 10.54
N ILE A 3 -8.53 -17.57 11.41
CA ILE A 3 -7.98 -16.28 10.98
C ILE A 3 -6.67 -16.43 10.20
N LEU A 4 -5.86 -17.45 10.52
CA LEU A 4 -4.62 -17.77 9.80
C LEU A 4 -4.84 -18.30 8.37
N HIS A 5 -6.09 -18.56 7.97
CA HIS A 5 -6.42 -19.00 6.61
C HIS A 5 -7.10 -17.90 5.79
N MET A 6 -7.16 -16.66 6.31
CA MET A 6 -7.63 -15.53 5.52
C MET A 6 -6.56 -15.15 4.50
N ASP A 7 -7.02 -14.71 3.33
CA ASP A 7 -6.16 -14.05 2.36
C ASP A 7 -5.53 -12.80 3.00
N PRO A 8 -4.22 -12.55 2.82
CA PRO A 8 -3.57 -11.38 3.41
C PRO A 8 -3.99 -10.06 2.74
N SER A 9 -4.54 -10.08 1.52
CA SER A 9 -5.05 -8.91 0.82
C SER A 9 -6.47 -8.59 1.29
N VAL A 10 -6.56 -7.64 2.21
CA VAL A 10 -7.84 -7.21 2.81
C VAL A 10 -7.96 -5.69 2.84
N ALA A 11 -9.20 -5.21 2.78
CA ALA A 11 -9.55 -3.83 3.01
C ALA A 11 -10.47 -3.73 4.24
N ALA A 12 -10.10 -2.90 5.21
CA ALA A 12 -10.92 -2.61 6.38
C ALA A 12 -11.65 -1.28 6.19
N CYS A 13 -12.94 -1.23 6.54
CA CYS A 13 -13.76 -0.04 6.43
C CYS A 13 -14.34 0.33 7.79
N PHE A 14 -14.31 1.62 8.11
CA PHE A 14 -14.95 2.20 9.28
C PHE A 14 -16.02 3.20 8.82
N PHE A 15 -17.13 3.25 9.55
CA PHE A 15 -18.19 4.22 9.31
C PHE A 15 -18.26 5.19 10.48
N CYS A 16 -18.17 6.48 10.17
CA CYS A 16 -18.36 7.57 11.11
C CYS A 16 -19.46 8.47 10.55
N SER A 17 -20.61 8.49 11.21
CA SER A 17 -21.76 9.32 10.82
C SER A 17 -21.57 10.79 11.18
N THR A 18 -20.72 11.05 12.17
CA THR A 18 -20.39 12.39 12.68
C THR A 18 -18.87 12.58 12.78
N GLU A 19 -18.46 13.84 12.86
CA GLU A 19 -17.06 14.19 13.12
C GLU A 19 -16.60 13.71 14.49
N ASP A 20 -17.47 13.73 15.51
CA ASP A 20 -17.14 13.24 16.85
C ASP A 20 -16.83 11.74 16.84
N GLU A 21 -17.57 10.94 16.07
CA GLU A 21 -17.28 9.52 15.87
C GLU A 21 -15.95 9.29 15.16
N PHE A 22 -15.62 10.12 14.17
CA PHE A 22 -14.32 10.08 13.50
C PHE A 22 -13.18 10.43 14.47
N ASN A 23 -13.34 11.48 15.26
CA ASN A 23 -12.38 11.89 16.27
C ASN A 23 -12.17 10.82 17.35
N LEU A 24 -13.23 10.14 17.76
CA LEU A 24 -13.16 9.00 18.67
C LEU A 24 -12.42 7.82 18.03
N LEU A 25 -12.72 7.50 16.77
CA LEU A 25 -12.05 6.44 16.02
C LEU A 25 -10.54 6.69 15.93
N CYS A 26 -10.12 7.91 15.58
CA CYS A 26 -8.70 8.30 15.52
C CYS A 26 -7.98 8.04 16.85
N LYS A 27 -8.59 8.43 17.98
CA LYS A 27 -8.01 8.17 19.32
C LYS A 27 -7.88 6.68 19.61
N LEU A 28 -8.93 5.90 19.32
CA LEU A 28 -8.91 4.45 19.54
C LEU A 28 -7.87 3.74 18.68
N ILE A 29 -7.70 4.17 17.43
CA ILE A 29 -6.66 3.67 16.53
C ILE A 29 -5.27 3.93 17.10
N GLU A 30 -4.97 5.18 17.49
CA GLU A 30 -3.66 5.54 18.07
C GLU A 30 -3.38 4.70 19.34
N GLU A 31 -4.33 4.68 20.27
CA GLU A 31 -4.16 4.05 21.58
C GLU A 31 -4.09 2.51 21.53
N ARG A 32 -4.81 1.87 20.60
CA ARG A 32 -4.97 0.41 20.60
C ARG A 32 -4.23 -0.31 19.48
N LEU A 33 -4.03 0.35 18.34
CA LEU A 33 -3.52 -0.31 17.13
C LEU A 33 -2.15 0.22 16.70
N VAL A 34 -1.81 1.47 17.04
CA VAL A 34 -0.54 2.07 16.66
C VAL A 34 0.48 2.04 17.80
N HIS A 35 0.16 2.58 18.97
CA HIS A 35 1.14 2.68 20.07
C HIS A 35 1.55 1.34 20.72
N PRO A 36 0.64 0.37 20.94
CA PRO A 36 1.02 -0.89 21.59
C PRO A 36 1.75 -1.86 20.66
N GLU A 37 1.55 -1.72 19.34
CA GLU A 37 2.04 -2.64 18.34
C GLU A 37 3.45 -2.25 17.88
N ARG A 38 4.36 -3.23 17.84
CA ARG A 38 5.73 -3.01 17.33
C ARG A 38 5.76 -2.74 15.83
N GLN A 39 4.76 -3.25 15.11
CA GLN A 39 4.59 -3.09 13.67
C GLN A 39 3.10 -2.95 13.35
N PRO A 40 2.56 -1.72 13.42
CA PRO A 40 1.17 -1.44 13.07
C PRO A 40 0.90 -1.78 11.60
N LEU A 41 -0.31 -2.26 11.30
CA LEU A 41 -0.73 -2.58 9.92
C LEU A 41 -1.02 -1.33 9.08
N PHE A 42 -1.28 -0.20 9.74
CA PHE A 42 -1.56 1.08 9.10
C PHE A 42 -1.12 2.24 10.01
N GLU A 43 -0.97 3.41 9.42
CA GLU A 43 -0.57 4.64 10.11
C GLU A 43 -1.70 5.67 10.12
N LEU A 44 -1.71 6.50 11.16
CA LEU A 44 -2.59 7.67 11.25
C LEU A 44 -1.73 8.94 11.27
N CYS A 45 -1.93 9.81 10.29
CA CYS A 45 -1.13 11.01 10.08
C CYS A 45 -2.03 12.25 10.24
N LYS A 46 -1.65 13.18 11.12
CA LYS A 46 -2.38 14.46 11.30
C LYS A 46 -2.20 15.40 10.11
N GLU A 47 -1.02 15.37 9.51
CA GLU A 47 -0.68 16.13 8.31
C GLU A 47 -0.13 15.16 7.27
N ARG A 48 -0.31 15.50 5.98
CA ARG A 48 0.27 14.71 4.90
C ARG A 48 1.80 14.69 5.06
N PRO A 49 2.45 13.50 5.07
CA PRO A 49 3.90 13.43 5.12
C PRO A 49 4.52 14.22 3.97
N ARG A 50 5.58 15.00 4.24
CA ARG A 50 6.20 15.88 3.23
C ARG A 50 6.73 15.15 2.01
N HIS A 51 7.08 13.87 2.16
CA HIS A 51 7.55 13.02 1.07
C HIS A 51 6.41 12.49 0.17
N TRP A 52 5.14 12.65 0.57
CA TRP A 52 3.96 12.40 -0.27
C TRP A 52 3.57 13.62 -1.10
N SER A 53 4.16 14.78 -0.83
CA SER A 53 3.99 15.94 -1.70
C SER A 53 4.56 15.59 -3.06
N PRO A 54 3.79 15.81 -4.14
CA PRO A 54 4.36 15.68 -5.46
C PRO A 54 5.48 16.69 -5.60
N LEU A 55 6.67 16.22 -5.97
CA LEU A 55 7.76 17.06 -6.42
C LEU A 55 7.19 17.97 -7.52
N GLU A 56 7.28 19.28 -7.31
CA GLU A 56 6.72 20.39 -8.10
C GLU A 56 6.14 20.06 -9.51
N ASP A 57 4.88 20.45 -9.70
CA ASP A 57 4.27 20.95 -10.95
C ASP A 57 4.07 20.02 -12.17
N GLY A 58 3.97 18.69 -11.98
CA GLY A 58 3.58 17.78 -13.09
C GLY A 58 2.93 16.45 -12.69
N ALA A 59 2.49 16.30 -11.45
CA ALA A 59 2.23 14.98 -10.85
C ALA A 59 0.82 14.41 -11.06
N GLU A 60 -0.03 15.07 -11.83
CA GLU A 60 -1.35 14.54 -12.20
C GLU A 60 -1.19 13.31 -13.12
N GLU A 61 -0.11 13.28 -13.92
CA GLU A 61 0.30 12.16 -14.77
C GLU A 61 1.04 11.04 -14.01
N ALA A 62 1.76 11.38 -12.93
CA ALA A 62 2.62 10.44 -12.19
C ALA A 62 1.84 9.53 -11.21
N LEU A 63 0.67 9.95 -10.74
CA LEU A 63 -0.20 9.12 -9.89
C LEU A 63 -0.76 7.92 -10.67
N GLY A 64 -1.04 8.09 -11.97
CA GLY A 64 -1.36 6.99 -12.87
C GLY A 64 -0.15 6.09 -13.11
N ALA A 65 1.03 6.67 -13.34
CA ALA A 65 2.25 5.91 -13.61
C ALA A 65 2.75 5.10 -12.40
N THR A 66 2.66 5.62 -11.17
CA THR A 66 3.14 4.90 -9.97
C THR A 66 2.25 3.69 -9.65
N ALA A 67 0.93 3.80 -9.89
CA ALA A 67 0.03 2.66 -9.82
C ALA A 67 0.35 1.62 -10.91
N CYS A 68 0.77 2.03 -12.12
CA CYS A 68 1.17 1.14 -13.20
C CYS A 68 2.56 0.49 -13.00
N MET A 69 3.56 1.24 -12.51
CA MET A 69 4.92 0.72 -12.33
C MET A 69 5.04 -0.29 -11.18
N ALA A 70 4.13 -0.24 -10.20
CA ALA A 70 4.04 -1.26 -9.16
C ALA A 70 3.57 -2.63 -9.68
N PHE A 71 2.91 -2.69 -10.85
CA PHE A 71 2.56 -3.96 -11.51
C PHE A 71 3.66 -4.42 -12.50
N GLU A 72 4.35 -3.50 -13.17
CA GLU A 72 5.40 -3.84 -14.15
C GLU A 72 6.66 -4.44 -13.51
N ASP A 73 6.97 -4.12 -12.23
CA ASP A 73 8.12 -4.70 -11.53
C ASP A 73 7.89 -6.16 -11.09
N PHE A 74 6.64 -6.64 -11.13
CA PHE A 74 6.32 -8.06 -10.89
C PHE A 74 6.41 -8.92 -12.16
N GLU A 75 6.21 -8.34 -13.35
CA GLU A 75 6.29 -9.08 -14.62
C GLU A 75 7.73 -9.28 -15.14
N ARG A 76 8.70 -8.46 -14.70
CA ARG A 76 10.12 -8.66 -15.08
C ARG A 76 10.82 -9.80 -14.34
N GLN A 77 10.16 -10.47 -13.41
CA GLN A 77 10.71 -11.64 -12.73
C GLN A 77 10.57 -12.94 -13.54
N PHE A 78 9.89 -12.88 -14.69
CA PHE A 78 9.83 -13.96 -15.69
C PHE A 78 10.55 -13.55 -16.99
N ASP A 79 11.77 -13.02 -16.88
CA ASP A 79 12.70 -13.02 -18.02
C ASP A 79 13.14 -14.47 -18.27
N ASP A 80 12.28 -15.23 -18.94
CA ASP A 80 12.60 -16.52 -19.54
C ASP A 80 13.54 -16.21 -20.72
N SER A 81 14.79 -15.89 -20.38
CA SER A 81 15.87 -15.69 -21.34
C SER A 81 16.15 -17.05 -21.99
N ASP A 82 15.38 -17.31 -23.04
CA ASP A 82 15.52 -18.44 -23.94
C ASP A 82 16.87 -18.28 -24.68
N GLU A 83 17.96 -18.67 -24.02
CA GLU A 83 19.26 -18.90 -24.66
C GLU A 83 19.18 -20.12 -25.58
N GLY A 84 18.40 -19.98 -26.65
CA GLY A 84 18.42 -20.85 -27.81
C GLY A 84 19.55 -20.44 -28.75
N PHE A 85 20.78 -20.86 -28.45
CA PHE A 85 21.89 -20.83 -29.42
C PHE A 85 22.09 -22.20 -30.09
N GLU A 86 22.25 -22.16 -31.42
CA GLU A 86 22.24 -23.26 -32.39
C GLU A 86 23.31 -24.35 -32.17
N LEU A 87 22.96 -25.62 -32.37
CA LEU A 87 23.92 -26.71 -32.55
C LEU A 87 24.68 -26.51 -33.87
N LEU A 88 25.98 -26.24 -33.79
CA LEU A 88 26.87 -26.25 -34.95
C LEU A 88 27.02 -27.69 -35.48
N GLY A 89 26.55 -27.92 -36.70
CA GLY A 89 26.87 -29.11 -37.52
C GLY A 89 28.12 -28.92 -38.36
#